data_AF-A0AAU5X263-F1
#
_entry.id   AF-A0AAU5X263-F1
#
_cell.length_a   1.000
_cell.length_b   1.000
_cell.length_c   1.000
_cell.angle_alpha   90.00
_cell.angle_beta   90.00
_cell.angle_gamma   90.00
#
_symmetry.space_group_name_H-M   'P 1'
#
loop_
_entity.id
_entity.type
_entity.pdbx_description
1 polymer ?
#
loop_
_entity_poly.entity_id
_entity_poly.type
_entity_poly.pdbx_seq_one_letter_code
_entity_poly.pdbx_strand_id
1 'polypeptide(L)'
;MGDTYETADDVEAAIADTRRALRAATRQRDEALQKRLRSQLRRLNGLWEEKIELENQDADADQRSGRESAAARSPERSATLGDEGRVGPLLPARERVHHVLSLLSVPAAPKLITAVHGAFFSGDLPAARLASLRRDEERSYRASPNARPYYLCPALTADHLAPARALLTVSTWPLEQRIIGAYSPRVDFLTAAIKIAAAITAHRQLEESATDATTQAERLLRSFAVSIPGALPPTDGASAPLDPEHVAKAAQTELTIHAEADHYERAEAATRARRQLADPERLFGTRLTLLKRQATIGP
;
A
#
# COMPACT_ATOMS: atom_id res chain seq x y z
N MET A 1 21.97 -1.68 -32.56
CA MET A 1 21.00 -0.59 -32.48
C MET A 1 20.59 -0.52 -31.02
N GLY A 2 21.13 0.46 -30.28
CA GLY A 2 20.76 0.65 -28.88
C GLY A 2 19.55 1.58 -28.85
N ASP A 3 18.48 1.17 -28.18
CA ASP A 3 17.41 2.08 -27.85
C ASP A 3 17.96 3.11 -26.86
N THR A 4 18.06 4.37 -27.30
CA THR A 4 18.38 5.50 -26.45
C THR A 4 17.08 5.95 -25.80
N TYR A 5 16.90 5.65 -24.51
CA TYR A 5 15.79 6.20 -23.73
C TYR A 5 16.23 7.54 -23.13
N GLU A 6 15.66 8.64 -23.63
CA GLU A 6 16.10 9.99 -23.27
C GLU A 6 15.51 10.42 -21.92
N THR A 7 14.24 10.12 -21.66
CA THR A 7 13.49 10.47 -20.44
C THR A 7 13.16 9.26 -19.56
N ALA A 8 12.75 9.48 -18.30
CA ALA A 8 12.20 8.41 -17.46
C ALA A 8 10.90 7.80 -18.05
N ASP A 9 10.06 8.62 -18.70
CA ASP A 9 8.82 8.21 -19.36
C ASP A 9 9.09 7.22 -20.52
N ASP A 10 10.14 7.44 -21.31
CA ASP A 10 10.56 6.52 -22.39
C ASP A 10 10.93 5.14 -21.83
N VAL A 11 11.61 5.11 -20.68
CA VAL A 11 11.96 3.86 -19.99
C VAL A 11 10.70 3.19 -19.44
N GLU A 12 9.75 3.94 -18.86
CA GLU A 12 8.47 3.37 -18.39
C GLU A 12 7.67 2.73 -19.54
N ALA A 13 7.61 3.38 -20.70
CA ALA A 13 6.99 2.82 -21.90
C ALA A 13 7.68 1.49 -22.32
N ALA A 14 9.01 1.47 -22.40
CA ALA A 14 9.78 0.27 -22.72
C ALA A 14 9.60 -0.87 -21.69
N ILE A 15 9.45 -0.53 -20.40
CA ILE A 15 9.12 -1.47 -19.32
C ILE A 15 7.73 -2.07 -19.54
N ALA A 16 6.73 -1.25 -19.84
CA ALA A 16 5.35 -1.69 -20.10
C ALA A 16 5.30 -2.66 -21.30
N ASP A 17 6.02 -2.34 -22.37
CA ASP A 17 6.11 -3.14 -23.59
C ASP A 17 6.79 -4.49 -23.34
N THR A 18 7.93 -4.47 -22.65
CA THR A 18 8.65 -5.69 -22.22
C THR A 18 7.77 -6.59 -21.34
N ARG A 19 6.95 -6.01 -20.44
CA ARG A 19 5.96 -6.74 -19.62
C ARG A 19 4.80 -7.31 -20.46
N ARG A 20 4.38 -6.65 -21.55
CA ARG A 20 3.37 -7.22 -22.48
C ARG A 20 3.96 -8.40 -23.26
N ALA A 21 5.16 -8.25 -23.81
CA ALA A 21 5.88 -9.32 -24.51
C ALA A 21 6.12 -10.56 -23.60
N LEU A 22 6.51 -10.36 -22.34
CA LEU A 22 6.76 -11.46 -21.40
C LEU A 22 5.50 -12.31 -21.18
N ARG A 23 4.33 -11.68 -21.06
CA ARG A 23 3.04 -12.36 -20.91
C ARG A 23 2.62 -13.12 -22.18
N ALA A 24 2.97 -12.62 -23.37
CA ALA A 24 2.77 -13.36 -24.61
C ALA A 24 3.67 -14.62 -24.68
N ALA A 25 4.96 -14.47 -24.34
CA ALA A 25 5.92 -15.59 -24.30
C ALA A 25 5.50 -16.68 -23.29
N THR A 26 4.96 -16.30 -22.12
CA THR A 26 4.40 -17.26 -21.14
C THR A 26 3.21 -18.05 -21.70
N ARG A 27 2.29 -17.42 -22.44
CA ARG A 27 1.17 -18.13 -23.10
C ARG A 27 1.64 -19.13 -24.16
N GLN A 28 2.71 -18.79 -24.86
CA GLN A 28 3.34 -19.63 -25.90
C GLN A 28 4.33 -20.66 -25.33
N ARG A 29 4.59 -20.65 -24.01
CA ARG A 29 5.59 -21.48 -23.32
C ARG A 29 7.02 -21.35 -23.86
N ASP A 30 7.37 -20.20 -24.45
CA ASP A 30 8.74 -19.95 -24.91
C ASP A 30 9.63 -19.54 -23.72
N GLU A 31 10.42 -20.48 -23.20
CA GLU A 31 11.29 -20.25 -22.04
C GLU A 31 12.52 -19.39 -22.37
N ALA A 32 13.03 -19.47 -23.61
CA ALA A 32 14.20 -18.71 -24.05
C ALA A 32 13.85 -17.22 -24.16
N LEU A 33 12.70 -16.91 -24.77
CA LEU A 33 12.17 -15.56 -24.86
C LEU A 33 11.78 -15.01 -23.47
N GLN A 34 11.17 -15.83 -22.60
CA GLN A 34 10.90 -15.43 -21.20
C GLN A 34 12.18 -15.06 -20.44
N LYS A 35 13.26 -15.84 -20.56
CA LYS A 35 14.55 -15.55 -19.92
C LYS A 35 15.13 -14.22 -20.41
N ARG A 36 15.13 -13.99 -21.74
CA ARG A 36 15.59 -12.75 -22.37
C ARG A 36 14.78 -11.53 -21.92
N LEU A 37 13.46 -11.63 -21.90
CA LEU A 37 12.58 -10.53 -21.51
C LEU A 37 12.68 -10.21 -20.00
N ARG A 38 12.93 -11.21 -19.14
CA ARG A 38 13.25 -10.98 -17.72
C ARG A 38 14.59 -10.26 -17.52
N SER A 39 15.63 -10.57 -18.32
CA SER A 39 16.88 -9.79 -18.28
C SER A 39 16.71 -8.36 -18.77
N GLN A 40 15.93 -8.16 -19.85
CA GLN A 40 15.62 -6.83 -20.37
C GLN A 40 14.83 -5.99 -19.35
N LEU A 41 13.83 -6.59 -18.69
CA LEU A 41 13.05 -5.92 -17.66
C LEU A 41 13.90 -5.45 -16.45
N ARG A 42 14.88 -6.26 -16.01
CA ARG A 42 15.81 -5.84 -14.95
C ARG A 42 16.70 -4.68 -15.38
N ARG A 43 17.22 -4.69 -16.62
CA ARG A 43 18.01 -3.58 -17.17
C ARG A 43 17.19 -2.29 -17.25
N LEU A 44 15.95 -2.38 -17.75
CA LEU A 44 15.08 -1.21 -17.88
C LEU A 44 14.65 -0.64 -16.52
N ASN A 45 14.33 -1.48 -15.53
CA ASN A 45 14.06 -1.00 -14.18
C ASN A 45 15.25 -0.20 -13.61
N GLY A 46 16.48 -0.71 -13.74
CA GLY A 46 17.68 0.00 -13.27
C GLY A 46 17.96 1.32 -14.01
N LEU A 47 17.70 1.37 -15.33
CA LEU A 47 17.77 2.62 -16.10
C LEU A 47 16.69 3.63 -15.68
N TRP A 48 15.52 3.17 -15.25
CA TRP A 48 14.46 4.03 -14.73
C TRP A 48 14.85 4.60 -13.34
N GLU A 49 15.40 3.76 -12.46
CA GLU A 49 15.94 4.17 -11.16
C GLU A 49 17.06 5.23 -11.33
N GLU A 50 18.00 5.02 -12.25
CA GLU A 50 19.07 5.97 -12.61
C GLU A 50 18.52 7.31 -13.15
N LYS A 51 17.50 7.27 -14.01
CA LYS A 51 16.87 8.48 -14.56
C LYS A 51 16.14 9.30 -13.50
N ILE A 52 15.39 8.64 -12.62
CA ILE A 52 14.74 9.30 -11.48
C ILE A 52 15.79 9.90 -10.52
N GLU A 53 16.92 9.24 -10.31
CA GLU A 53 17.99 9.80 -9.48
C GLU A 53 18.61 11.06 -10.11
N LEU A 54 18.86 11.07 -11.43
CA LEU A 54 19.34 12.25 -12.16
C LEU A 54 18.34 13.42 -12.13
N GLU A 55 17.05 13.17 -12.36
CA GLU A 55 15.99 14.19 -12.28
C GLU A 55 15.92 14.84 -10.88
N ASN A 56 16.17 14.07 -9.81
CA ASN A 56 16.26 14.61 -8.45
C ASN A 56 17.56 15.40 -8.21
N GLN A 57 18.69 15.00 -8.81
CA GLN A 57 19.97 15.72 -8.68
C GLN A 57 19.95 17.07 -9.41
N ASP A 58 19.35 17.14 -10.60
CA ASP A 58 19.17 18.39 -11.34
C ASP A 58 18.25 19.36 -10.58
N ALA A 59 17.16 18.85 -9.99
CA ALA A 59 16.28 19.64 -9.13
C ALA A 59 17.00 20.21 -7.88
N ASP A 60 17.96 19.48 -7.32
CA ASP A 60 18.80 19.94 -6.20
C ASP A 60 19.88 20.96 -6.64
N ALA A 61 20.37 20.87 -7.88
CA ALA A 61 21.30 21.84 -8.46
C ALA A 61 20.62 23.20 -8.72
N ASP A 62 19.43 23.20 -9.31
CA ASP A 62 18.62 24.41 -9.52
C ASP A 62 18.22 25.08 -8.20
N GLN A 63 17.89 24.29 -7.16
CA GLN A 63 17.64 24.82 -5.82
C GLN A 63 18.86 25.49 -5.18
N ARG A 64 20.10 25.03 -5.47
CA ARG A 64 21.33 25.68 -5.00
C ARG A 64 21.58 26.99 -5.76
N SER A 65 21.40 26.99 -7.07
CA SER A 65 21.52 28.19 -7.92
C SER A 65 20.53 29.30 -7.52
N GLY A 66 19.24 28.93 -7.34
CA GLY A 66 18.20 29.86 -6.89
C GLY A 66 18.46 30.47 -5.51
N ARG A 67 19.16 29.75 -4.63
CA ARG A 67 19.47 30.19 -3.27
C ARG A 67 20.58 31.25 -3.19
N GLU A 68 21.53 31.25 -4.13
CA GLU A 68 22.52 32.32 -4.25
C GLU A 68 21.91 33.59 -4.87
N SER A 69 21.04 33.42 -5.89
CA SER A 69 20.46 34.57 -6.60
C SER A 69 19.36 35.31 -5.82
N ALA A 70 18.73 34.67 -4.82
CA ALA A 70 17.65 35.26 -4.02
C ALA A 70 18.11 36.22 -2.90
N ALA A 71 19.41 36.27 -2.59
CA ALA A 71 19.94 37.15 -1.53
C ALA A 71 19.94 38.65 -1.88
N ALA A 72 19.60 39.03 -3.13
CA ALA A 72 19.70 40.38 -3.63
C ALA A 72 18.48 40.84 -4.46
N ARG A 73 17.30 40.98 -3.81
CA ARG A 73 16.33 42.11 -3.99
C ARG A 73 14.98 41.91 -3.24
N SER A 74 14.50 42.98 -2.60
CA SER A 74 13.15 43.23 -2.04
C SER A 74 13.04 44.73 -1.69
N PRO A 75 11.86 45.36 -1.44
CA PRO A 75 10.43 44.91 -1.45
C PRO A 75 9.74 45.30 -2.80
N GLU A 76 8.42 45.39 -3.03
CA GLU A 76 7.17 45.40 -2.23
C GLU A 76 6.00 44.60 -2.90
N ARG A 77 5.10 44.00 -2.08
CA ARG A 77 3.67 44.38 -1.87
C ARG A 77 2.85 43.20 -1.31
N SER A 78 1.94 43.51 -0.38
CA SER A 78 1.20 42.54 0.44
C SER A 78 0.02 41.87 -0.26
N ALA A 79 -0.25 40.59 0.05
CA ALA A 79 -1.45 40.21 0.84
C ALA A 79 -1.47 38.73 1.30
N THR A 80 -1.78 38.52 2.58
CA THR A 80 -2.44 37.36 3.21
C THR A 80 -1.84 35.94 3.13
N LEU A 81 -0.94 35.67 4.09
CA LEU A 81 -1.02 34.60 5.11
C LEU A 81 -1.46 33.17 4.70
N GLY A 82 -0.48 32.27 4.73
CA GLY A 82 -0.66 30.81 4.74
C GLY A 82 0.69 30.10 4.77
N ASP A 83 1.25 29.90 5.97
CA ASP A 83 2.58 29.33 6.28
C ASP A 83 3.06 28.17 5.37
N GLU A 84 3.74 28.47 4.26
CA GLU A 84 4.37 27.48 3.38
C GLU A 84 5.81 27.17 3.80
N GLY A 85 5.93 26.51 4.96
CA GLY A 85 7.17 25.91 5.42
C GLY A 85 7.62 24.76 4.52
N ARG A 86 8.52 25.04 3.55
CA ARG A 86 9.39 24.10 2.80
C ARG A 86 8.79 22.70 2.56
N VAL A 87 8.00 22.58 1.51
CA VAL A 87 7.45 21.28 1.07
C VAL A 87 8.22 20.79 -0.17
N GLY A 88 9.21 19.91 0.04
CA GLY A 88 9.70 19.06 -1.04
C GLY A 88 8.57 18.16 -1.58
N PRO A 89 8.63 17.68 -2.84
CA PRO A 89 7.48 17.08 -3.53
C PRO A 89 6.84 15.94 -2.73
N LEU A 90 5.69 16.26 -2.14
CA LEU A 90 4.99 15.44 -1.17
C LEU A 90 4.31 14.26 -1.89
N LEU A 91 4.89 13.06 -1.80
CA LEU A 91 4.47 11.82 -2.47
C LEU A 91 2.96 11.74 -2.77
N PRO A 92 2.51 11.37 -3.99
CA PRO A 92 1.10 11.11 -4.29
C PRO A 92 0.38 10.26 -3.23
N ALA A 93 -0.89 10.56 -2.98
CA ALA A 93 -1.69 9.86 -1.95
C ALA A 93 -1.76 8.33 -2.18
N ARG A 94 -1.65 7.87 -3.43
CA ARG A 94 -1.53 6.45 -3.80
C ARG A 94 -0.27 5.81 -3.21
N GLU A 95 0.89 6.45 -3.35
CA GLU A 95 2.17 5.93 -2.85
C GLU A 95 2.23 5.92 -1.33
N ARG A 96 1.70 6.96 -0.67
CA ARG A 96 1.53 6.97 0.80
C ARG A 96 0.73 5.76 1.30
N VAL A 97 -0.38 5.44 0.64
CA VAL A 97 -1.19 4.25 0.97
C VAL A 97 -0.43 2.96 0.66
N HIS A 98 0.29 2.90 -0.46
CA HIS A 98 1.11 1.75 -0.82
C HIS A 98 2.22 1.48 0.20
N HIS A 99 2.91 2.51 0.71
CA HIS A 99 3.93 2.38 1.74
C HIS A 99 3.34 1.84 3.05
N VAL A 100 2.22 2.39 3.50
CA VAL A 100 1.52 1.92 4.71
C VAL A 100 1.02 0.48 4.57
N LEU A 101 0.44 0.10 3.42
CA LEU A 101 0.03 -1.28 3.17
C LEU A 101 1.24 -2.22 3.07
N SER A 102 2.37 -1.77 2.52
CA SER A 102 3.60 -2.56 2.45
C SER A 102 4.15 -2.86 3.85
N LEU A 103 4.19 -1.86 4.74
CA LEU A 103 4.57 -2.02 6.16
C LEU A 103 3.63 -3.00 6.86
N LEU A 104 2.31 -2.79 6.76
CA LEU A 104 1.32 -3.62 7.43
C LEU A 104 1.26 -5.05 6.88
N SER A 105 1.54 -5.25 5.58
CA SER A 105 1.41 -6.52 4.87
C SER A 105 0.02 -7.19 4.98
N VAL A 106 -1.02 -6.44 5.36
CA VAL A 106 -2.40 -6.95 5.52
C VAL A 106 -3.44 -5.95 5.01
N PRO A 107 -4.65 -6.42 4.63
CA PRO A 107 -5.77 -5.54 4.30
C PRO A 107 -6.09 -4.55 5.42
N ALA A 108 -6.15 -3.25 5.09
CA ALA A 108 -6.31 -2.20 6.10
C ALA A 108 -7.46 -1.24 5.80
N ALA A 109 -8.12 -0.75 6.85
CA ALA A 109 -9.16 0.27 6.75
C ALA A 109 -8.56 1.69 6.80
N PRO A 110 -9.21 2.70 6.18
CA PRO A 110 -8.82 4.11 6.20
C PRO A 110 -8.29 4.64 7.54
N LYS A 111 -8.97 4.32 8.65
CA LYS A 111 -8.57 4.78 9.99
C LYS A 111 -7.19 4.24 10.41
N LEU A 112 -6.92 2.95 10.15
CA LEU A 112 -5.62 2.36 10.43
C LEU A 112 -4.55 2.90 9.47
N ILE A 113 -4.89 3.08 8.19
CA ILE A 113 -3.97 3.61 7.19
C ILE A 113 -3.49 5.02 7.56
N THR A 114 -4.41 5.94 7.91
CA THR A 114 -4.05 7.30 8.35
C THR A 114 -3.27 7.28 9.67
N ALA A 115 -3.61 6.40 10.63
CA ALA A 115 -2.90 6.30 11.91
C ALA A 115 -1.46 5.78 11.75
N VAL A 116 -1.24 4.76 10.93
CA VAL A 116 0.10 4.25 10.60
C VAL A 116 0.87 5.25 9.76
N HIS A 117 0.20 6.00 8.88
CA HIS A 117 0.83 7.08 8.14
C HIS A 117 1.43 8.13 9.09
N GLY A 118 0.63 8.73 9.98
CA GLY A 118 1.10 9.76 10.91
C GLY A 118 2.14 9.27 11.93
N ALA A 119 2.18 7.98 12.21
CA ALA A 119 3.15 7.37 13.13
C ALA A 119 4.53 7.11 12.52
N PHE A 120 4.61 6.80 11.21
CA PHE A 120 5.85 6.33 10.57
C PHE A 120 6.28 7.11 9.31
N PHE A 121 5.44 8.02 8.79
CA PHE A 121 5.68 8.71 7.52
C PHE A 121 5.36 10.20 7.61
N SER A 122 6.14 11.01 6.90
CA SER A 122 5.97 12.47 6.87
C SER A 122 4.75 12.92 6.05
N GLY A 123 4.05 13.93 6.56
CA GLY A 123 2.90 14.57 5.90
C GLY A 123 1.54 13.96 6.23
N ASP A 124 0.45 14.64 5.87
CA ASP A 124 -0.93 14.19 6.15
C ASP A 124 -1.49 13.25 5.06
N LEU A 125 -2.34 12.31 5.47
CA LEU A 125 -3.09 11.41 4.59
C LEU A 125 -4.57 11.41 5.01
N PRO A 126 -5.36 12.42 4.60
CA PRO A 126 -6.73 12.57 5.06
C PRO A 126 -7.64 11.49 4.46
N ALA A 127 -8.36 10.77 5.34
CA ALA A 127 -9.12 9.57 4.99
C ALA A 127 -10.17 9.78 3.86
N ALA A 128 -10.68 11.00 3.68
CA ALA A 128 -11.58 11.34 2.58
C ALA A 128 -10.98 11.07 1.18
N ARG A 129 -9.66 11.26 1.00
CA ARG A 129 -8.98 11.01 -0.29
C ARG A 129 -9.00 9.53 -0.67
N LEU A 130 -9.04 8.62 0.31
CA LEU A 130 -9.04 7.16 0.10
C LEU A 130 -10.32 6.64 -0.58
N ALA A 131 -11.45 7.33 -0.37
CA ALA A 131 -12.74 6.97 -0.97
C ALA A 131 -12.88 7.43 -2.44
N SER A 132 -12.14 8.46 -2.87
CA SER A 132 -11.99 8.76 -4.31
C SER A 132 -11.05 7.75 -4.95
N LEU A 133 -9.87 7.57 -4.35
CA LEU A 133 -8.79 6.72 -4.82
C LEU A 133 -9.28 5.33 -5.25
N ARG A 134 -10.11 4.63 -4.45
CA ARG A 134 -10.72 3.34 -4.83
C ARG A 134 -11.46 3.35 -6.17
N ARG A 135 -12.24 4.40 -6.45
CA ARG A 135 -13.04 4.53 -7.67
C ARG A 135 -12.17 4.91 -8.87
N ASP A 136 -11.15 5.73 -8.62
CA ASP A 136 -10.23 6.20 -9.65
C ASP A 136 -9.27 5.07 -10.08
N GLU A 137 -8.85 4.21 -9.15
CA GLU A 137 -8.08 2.98 -9.40
C GLU A 137 -8.88 1.94 -10.22
N GLU A 138 -10.14 1.64 -9.86
CA GLU A 138 -10.99 0.75 -10.67
C GLU A 138 -11.21 1.31 -12.08
N ARG A 139 -11.50 2.62 -12.20
CA ARG A 139 -11.68 3.27 -13.51
C ARG A 139 -10.39 3.21 -14.34
N SER A 140 -9.24 3.48 -13.72
CA SER A 140 -7.93 3.42 -14.37
C SER A 140 -7.59 2.00 -14.84
N TYR A 141 -7.89 0.97 -14.06
CA TYR A 141 -7.68 -0.42 -14.48
C TYR A 141 -8.61 -0.83 -15.61
N ARG A 142 -9.91 -0.49 -15.55
CA ARG A 142 -10.87 -0.86 -16.59
C ARG A 142 -10.63 -0.13 -17.91
N ALA A 143 -10.11 1.10 -17.88
CA ALA A 143 -9.71 1.84 -19.08
C ALA A 143 -8.43 1.26 -19.72
N SER A 144 -7.39 1.03 -18.90
CA SER A 144 -6.09 0.53 -19.36
C SER A 144 -5.56 -0.57 -18.42
N PRO A 145 -5.96 -1.84 -18.60
CA PRO A 145 -5.59 -2.92 -17.70
C PRO A 145 -4.07 -3.15 -17.66
N ASN A 146 -3.50 -3.12 -16.46
CA ASN A 146 -2.06 -3.29 -16.22
C ASN A 146 -1.15 -2.17 -16.78
N ALA A 147 -1.70 -0.97 -16.97
CA ALA A 147 -0.90 0.23 -17.28
C ALA A 147 -0.09 0.74 -16.07
N ARG A 148 -0.47 0.40 -14.83
CA ARG A 148 0.25 0.76 -13.60
C ARG A 148 1.01 -0.45 -13.02
N PRO A 149 2.13 -0.24 -12.30
CA PRO A 149 2.89 -1.33 -11.66
C PRO A 149 2.08 -2.06 -10.58
N TYR A 150 1.22 -1.34 -9.87
CA TYR A 150 0.23 -1.88 -8.94
C TYR A 150 -1.04 -1.03 -9.00
N TYR A 151 -2.13 -1.58 -8.46
CA TYR A 151 -3.38 -0.87 -8.21
C TYR A 151 -3.80 -1.04 -6.75
N LEU A 152 -4.40 0.00 -6.18
CA LEU A 152 -5.05 -0.10 -4.87
C LEU A 152 -6.46 -0.61 -5.06
N CYS A 153 -6.74 -1.79 -4.52
CA CYS A 153 -7.97 -2.53 -4.76
C CYS A 153 -8.65 -2.92 -3.44
N PRO A 154 -9.99 -3.09 -3.42
CA PRO A 154 -10.68 -3.56 -2.23
C PRO A 154 -10.18 -4.96 -1.83
N ALA A 155 -10.20 -5.26 -0.53
CA ALA A 155 -10.24 -6.65 -0.12
C ALA A 155 -11.58 -7.28 -0.56
N LEU A 156 -11.66 -8.60 -0.72
CA LEU A 156 -12.86 -9.33 -1.14
C LEU A 156 -13.40 -10.18 0.01
N THR A 157 -14.72 -10.29 0.17
CA THR A 157 -15.30 -11.21 1.17
C THR A 157 -15.23 -12.66 0.71
N ALA A 158 -14.94 -13.61 1.60
CA ALA A 158 -14.84 -15.03 1.26
C ALA A 158 -16.16 -15.62 0.72
N ASP A 159 -17.31 -15.22 1.29
CA ASP A 159 -18.63 -15.77 0.96
C ASP A 159 -19.15 -15.36 -0.42
N HIS A 160 -18.91 -14.11 -0.81
CA HIS A 160 -19.56 -13.49 -1.98
C HIS A 160 -18.57 -13.00 -3.03
N LEU A 161 -17.27 -12.97 -2.71
CA LEU A 161 -16.22 -12.37 -3.54
C LEU A 161 -16.55 -10.91 -3.93
N ALA A 162 -17.33 -10.25 -3.07
CA ALA A 162 -17.76 -8.87 -3.21
C ALA A 162 -16.77 -7.94 -2.48
N PRO A 163 -16.70 -6.65 -2.82
CA PRO A 163 -15.82 -5.71 -2.15
C PRO A 163 -16.10 -5.62 -0.64
N ALA A 164 -15.12 -5.99 0.17
CA ALA A 164 -15.18 -5.78 1.60
C ALA A 164 -15.30 -4.28 1.93
N ARG A 165 -16.08 -3.98 2.97
CA ARG A 165 -16.40 -2.61 3.36
C ARG A 165 -15.13 -1.88 3.80
N ALA A 166 -14.79 -0.81 3.09
CA ALA A 166 -13.67 0.10 3.36
C ALA A 166 -12.24 -0.48 3.36
N LEU A 167 -12.03 -1.80 3.43
CA LEU A 167 -10.69 -2.40 3.39
C LEU A 167 -9.98 -2.17 2.04
N LEU A 168 -8.68 -1.92 2.10
CA LEU A 168 -7.77 -1.67 0.99
C LEU A 168 -6.62 -2.67 0.97
N THR A 169 -6.19 -3.05 -0.23
CA THR A 169 -5.11 -4.01 -0.52
C THR A 169 -4.33 -3.58 -1.77
N VAL A 170 -3.18 -4.20 -2.02
CA VAL A 170 -2.36 -3.94 -3.22
C VAL A 170 -2.54 -5.08 -4.22
N SER A 171 -2.78 -4.78 -5.49
CA SER A 171 -3.07 -5.78 -6.54
C SER A 171 -1.96 -6.80 -6.80
N THR A 172 -0.74 -6.53 -6.32
CA THR A 172 0.43 -7.41 -6.42
C THR A 172 0.43 -8.54 -5.38
N TRP A 173 -0.41 -8.44 -4.35
CA TRP A 173 -0.55 -9.50 -3.35
C TRP A 173 -1.29 -10.72 -3.92
N PRO A 174 -0.94 -11.94 -3.45
CA PRO A 174 -1.74 -13.15 -3.67
C PRO A 174 -3.22 -12.92 -3.38
N LEU A 175 -4.08 -13.58 -4.15
CA LEU A 175 -5.54 -13.39 -4.06
C LEU A 175 -6.09 -13.79 -2.69
N GLU A 176 -5.48 -14.81 -2.08
CA GLU A 176 -5.69 -15.30 -0.72
C GLU A 176 -5.56 -14.17 0.31
N GLN A 177 -4.43 -13.44 0.27
CA GLN A 177 -4.11 -12.34 1.16
C GLN A 177 -5.03 -11.12 0.95
N ARG A 178 -5.70 -11.04 -0.20
CA ARG A 178 -6.71 -10.00 -0.50
C ARG A 178 -8.13 -10.41 -0.16
N ILE A 179 -8.37 -11.65 0.27
CA ILE A 179 -9.67 -12.12 0.74
C ILE A 179 -9.78 -11.95 2.25
N ILE A 180 -11.01 -11.79 2.75
CA ILE A 180 -11.40 -11.66 4.16
C ILE A 180 -12.45 -12.71 4.46
N GLY A 181 -12.08 -13.71 5.25
CA GLY A 181 -12.96 -14.71 5.85
C GLY A 181 -13.40 -14.33 7.25
N ALA A 182 -13.96 -15.30 7.98
CA ALA A 182 -14.44 -15.14 9.36
C ALA A 182 -13.30 -14.83 10.34
N TYR A 183 -12.13 -15.46 10.17
CA TYR A 183 -10.97 -15.30 11.06
C TYR A 183 -10.05 -14.14 10.66
N SER A 184 -10.08 -13.71 9.39
CA SER A 184 -9.17 -12.68 8.84
C SER A 184 -9.17 -11.38 9.64
N PRO A 185 -10.29 -10.83 10.15
CA PRO A 185 -10.26 -9.60 10.94
C PRO A 185 -9.37 -9.70 12.20
N ARG A 186 -9.27 -10.87 12.82
CA ARG A 186 -8.39 -11.07 14.00
C ARG A 186 -6.95 -11.37 13.58
N VAL A 187 -6.75 -12.20 12.56
CA VAL A 187 -5.42 -12.51 12.00
C VAL A 187 -4.74 -11.26 11.45
N ASP A 188 -5.45 -10.45 10.67
CA ASP A 188 -4.94 -9.20 10.09
C ASP A 188 -4.66 -8.17 11.21
N PHE A 189 -5.49 -8.10 12.26
CA PHE A 189 -5.25 -7.23 13.43
C PHE A 189 -3.98 -7.62 14.20
N LEU A 190 -3.79 -8.92 14.50
CA LEU A 190 -2.60 -9.41 15.21
C LEU A 190 -1.33 -9.25 14.36
N THR A 191 -1.42 -9.53 13.06
CA THR A 191 -0.32 -9.30 12.11
C THR A 191 0.06 -7.83 12.01
N ALA A 192 -0.92 -6.92 11.96
CA ALA A 192 -0.66 -5.48 12.00
C ALA A 192 0.05 -5.05 13.30
N ALA A 193 -0.35 -5.58 14.46
CA ALA A 193 0.32 -5.31 15.73
C ALA A 193 1.80 -5.74 15.71
N ILE A 194 2.09 -6.95 15.21
CA ILE A 194 3.45 -7.48 15.07
C ILE A 194 4.29 -6.59 14.14
N LYS A 195 3.72 -6.16 13.00
CA LYS A 195 4.42 -5.28 12.03
C LYS A 195 4.69 -3.88 12.59
N ILE A 196 3.72 -3.28 13.30
CA ILE A 196 3.89 -1.98 13.97
C ILE A 196 4.96 -2.08 15.07
N ALA A 197 4.93 -3.15 15.88
CA ALA A 197 5.94 -3.38 16.91
C ALA A 197 7.36 -3.52 16.33
N ALA A 198 7.53 -4.35 15.29
CA ALA A 198 8.81 -4.52 14.61
C ALA A 198 9.32 -3.22 13.98
N ALA A 199 8.43 -2.40 13.41
CA ALA A 199 8.79 -1.08 12.88
C ALA A 199 9.27 -0.13 14.00
N ILE A 200 8.61 -0.10 15.17
CA ILE A 200 9.07 0.70 16.32
C ILE A 200 10.45 0.26 16.81
N THR A 201 10.69 -1.05 16.93
CA THR A 201 12.02 -1.57 17.31
C THR A 201 13.09 -1.17 16.29
N ALA A 202 12.80 -1.23 14.99
CA ALA A 202 13.73 -0.80 13.95
C ALA A 202 14.00 0.72 13.98
N HIS A 203 12.99 1.56 14.18
CA HIS A 203 13.18 3.02 14.31
C HIS A 203 14.03 3.37 15.55
N ARG A 204 13.77 2.73 16.70
CA ARG A 204 14.57 2.90 17.93
C ARG A 204 16.04 2.49 17.78
N GLN A 205 16.39 1.65 16.79
CA GLN A 205 17.77 1.27 16.48
C GLN A 205 18.48 2.27 15.57
N LEU A 206 17.73 3.14 14.87
CA LEU A 206 18.24 4.12 13.91
C LEU A 206 18.24 5.56 14.47
N GLU A 207 17.33 5.88 15.39
CA GLU A 207 17.22 7.20 16.03
C GLU A 207 17.78 7.17 17.47
N GLU A 208 18.86 7.90 17.74
CA GLU A 208 19.46 8.03 19.09
C GLU A 208 18.59 8.85 20.08
N SER A 209 17.48 9.42 19.64
CA SER A 209 16.62 10.28 20.46
C SER A 209 15.15 10.11 20.11
N ALA A 210 14.30 10.03 21.13
CA ALA A 210 12.86 9.83 20.96
C ALA A 210 12.20 11.04 20.28
N THR A 211 11.67 10.82 19.07
CA THR A 211 10.94 11.80 18.28
C THR A 211 9.43 11.82 18.59
N ASP A 212 8.73 12.89 18.21
CA ASP A 212 7.26 12.96 18.29
C ASP A 212 6.59 11.82 17.49
N ALA A 213 7.21 11.40 16.37
CA ALA A 213 6.78 10.25 15.58
C ALA A 213 6.85 8.94 16.39
N THR A 214 7.97 8.70 17.10
CA THR A 214 8.12 7.57 18.03
C THR A 214 7.00 7.57 19.08
N THR A 215 6.67 8.73 19.64
CA THR A 215 5.55 8.87 20.60
C THR A 215 4.19 8.54 19.98
N GLN A 216 3.94 8.89 18.72
CA GLN A 216 2.71 8.53 18.01
C GLN A 216 2.63 7.02 17.71
N ALA A 217 3.74 6.41 17.29
CA ALA A 217 3.83 4.98 17.04
C ALA A 217 3.60 4.15 18.31
N GLU A 218 4.15 4.55 19.45
CA GLU A 218 3.90 3.90 20.74
C GLU A 218 2.44 4.02 21.21
N ARG A 219 1.80 5.18 21.01
CA ARG A 219 0.37 5.35 21.29
C ARG A 219 -0.49 4.45 20.40
N LEU A 220 -0.13 4.32 19.12
CA LEU A 220 -0.78 3.40 18.19
C LEU A 220 -0.62 1.95 18.67
N LEU A 221 0.60 1.50 18.98
CA LEU A 221 0.83 0.14 19.47
C LEU A 221 0.09 -0.15 20.79
N ARG A 222 0.04 0.82 21.72
CA ARG A 222 -0.74 0.69 22.95
C ARG A 222 -2.23 0.45 22.68
N SER A 223 -2.79 1.08 21.65
CA SER A 223 -4.19 0.85 21.25
C SER A 223 -4.45 -0.58 20.75
N PHE A 224 -3.45 -1.24 20.15
CA PHE A 224 -3.50 -2.66 19.83
C PHE A 224 -3.36 -3.52 21.10
N ALA A 225 -2.35 -3.24 21.94
CA ALA A 225 -2.03 -4.02 23.14
C ALA A 225 -3.21 -4.16 24.12
N VAL A 226 -4.05 -3.13 24.26
CA VAL A 226 -5.30 -3.18 25.06
C VAL A 226 -6.25 -4.30 24.63
N SER A 227 -6.19 -4.73 23.36
CA SER A 227 -7.06 -5.76 22.79
C SER A 227 -6.32 -7.08 22.51
N ILE A 228 -5.14 -7.31 23.10
CA ILE A 228 -4.33 -8.53 22.91
C ILE A 228 -4.05 -9.14 24.30
N PRO A 229 -4.53 -10.37 24.59
CA PRO A 229 -4.28 -11.02 25.87
C PRO A 229 -2.79 -11.15 26.17
N GLY A 230 -2.38 -10.70 27.35
CA GLY A 230 -0.98 -10.78 27.79
C GLY A 230 -0.02 -9.80 27.09
N ALA A 231 -0.51 -8.79 26.36
CA ALA A 231 0.34 -7.76 25.73
C ALA A 231 0.59 -6.52 26.62
N LEU A 232 -0.13 -6.38 27.73
CA LEU A 232 0.09 -5.34 28.74
C LEU A 232 0.63 -5.97 30.02
N PRO A 233 1.57 -5.31 30.72
CA PRO A 233 2.12 -5.82 31.98
C PRO A 233 1.02 -5.95 33.05
N PRO A 234 1.10 -6.93 33.97
CA PRO A 234 0.11 -7.13 35.04
C PRO A 234 0.05 -5.98 36.07
N THR A 235 1.11 -5.16 36.13
CA THR A 235 1.28 -4.09 37.10
C THR A 235 1.66 -2.78 36.42
N ASP A 236 1.13 -1.71 37.00
CA ASP A 236 1.32 -0.28 36.69
C ASP A 236 0.61 0.28 35.44
N GLY A 237 0.01 1.45 35.66
CA GLY A 237 -1.06 1.99 34.82
C GLY A 237 -0.61 2.57 33.48
N ALA A 238 -1.47 3.40 32.89
CA ALA A 238 -1.37 3.90 31.50
C ALA A 238 -0.06 4.61 31.11
N SER A 239 0.86 4.85 32.05
CA SER A 239 2.14 5.53 31.85
C SER A 239 3.38 4.62 31.85
N ALA A 240 3.27 3.31 32.15
CA ALA A 240 4.41 2.41 32.06
C ALA A 240 4.87 2.26 30.58
N PRO A 241 6.17 2.32 30.26
CA PRO A 241 6.67 2.24 28.89
C PRO A 241 6.27 0.90 28.26
N LEU A 242 5.79 0.94 27.01
CA LEU A 242 5.36 -0.26 26.29
C LEU A 242 6.57 -0.90 25.61
N ASP A 243 6.82 -2.17 25.91
CA ASP A 243 7.80 -2.98 25.18
C ASP A 243 7.18 -3.52 23.88
N PRO A 244 7.65 -3.11 22.69
CA PRO A 244 7.13 -3.62 21.42
C PRO A 244 7.37 -5.12 21.24
N GLU A 245 8.48 -5.67 21.74
CA GLU A 245 8.81 -7.09 21.57
C GLU A 245 7.86 -7.98 22.38
N HIS A 246 7.52 -7.57 23.61
CA HIS A 246 6.48 -8.20 24.41
C HIS A 246 5.11 -8.19 23.72
N VAL A 247 4.68 -7.05 23.16
CA VAL A 247 3.40 -6.95 22.43
C VAL A 247 3.40 -7.85 21.19
N ALA A 248 4.49 -7.87 20.42
CA ALA A 248 4.63 -8.76 19.27
C ALA A 248 4.57 -10.23 19.65
N LYS A 249 5.21 -10.64 20.76
CA LYS A 249 5.19 -12.02 21.27
C LYS A 249 3.80 -12.44 21.74
N ALA A 250 3.09 -11.57 22.46
CA ALA A 250 1.70 -11.81 22.86
C ALA A 250 0.78 -11.96 21.64
N ALA A 251 0.89 -11.03 20.68
CA ALA A 251 0.14 -11.08 19.43
C ALA A 251 0.43 -12.37 18.62
N GLN A 252 1.69 -12.78 18.54
CA GLN A 252 2.11 -14.00 17.86
C GLN A 252 1.58 -15.27 18.54
N THR A 253 1.48 -15.28 19.86
CA THR A 253 0.92 -16.40 20.64
C THR A 253 -0.55 -16.62 20.29
N GLU A 254 -1.35 -15.55 20.20
CA GLU A 254 -2.74 -15.65 19.77
C GLU A 254 -2.88 -15.93 18.26
N LEU A 255 -2.01 -15.34 17.43
CA LEU A 255 -2.06 -15.50 15.97
C LEU A 255 -1.98 -16.98 15.56
N THR A 256 -1.18 -17.80 16.25
CA THR A 256 -1.09 -19.24 15.99
C THR A 256 -2.41 -20.01 16.20
N ILE A 257 -3.34 -19.50 17.01
CA ILE A 257 -4.64 -20.11 17.26
C ILE A 257 -5.57 -19.98 16.03
N HIS A 258 -5.40 -18.90 15.25
CA HIS A 258 -6.33 -18.55 14.16
C HIS A 258 -5.73 -18.68 12.76
N ALA A 259 -4.40 -18.68 12.62
CA ALA A 259 -3.71 -18.59 11.33
C ALA A 259 -4.05 -19.74 10.35
N GLU A 260 -4.16 -20.98 10.82
CA GLU A 260 -4.44 -22.12 9.94
C GLU A 260 -5.87 -22.08 9.38
N ALA A 261 -6.86 -21.78 10.24
CA ALA A 261 -8.27 -21.66 9.84
C ALA A 261 -8.48 -20.51 8.85
N ASP A 262 -7.87 -19.34 9.11
CA ASP A 262 -7.88 -18.20 8.21
C ASP A 262 -7.25 -18.52 6.84
N HIS A 263 -6.06 -19.14 6.86
CA HIS A 263 -5.35 -19.53 5.64
C HIS A 263 -6.18 -20.49 4.79
N TYR A 264 -6.79 -21.51 5.40
CA TYR A 264 -7.65 -22.47 4.70
C TYR A 264 -8.86 -21.79 4.05
N GLU A 265 -9.57 -20.94 4.80
CA GLU A 265 -10.75 -20.22 4.31
C GLU A 265 -10.40 -19.28 3.13
N ARG A 266 -9.30 -18.53 3.26
CA ARG A 266 -8.76 -17.66 2.21
C ARG A 266 -8.33 -18.44 0.96
N ALA A 267 -7.68 -19.59 1.12
CA ALA A 267 -7.22 -20.44 0.01
C ALA A 267 -8.40 -21.04 -0.78
N GLU A 268 -9.42 -21.53 -0.09
CA GLU A 268 -10.65 -22.04 -0.70
C GLU A 268 -11.41 -20.94 -1.45
N ALA A 269 -11.57 -19.77 -0.83
CA ALA A 269 -12.20 -18.62 -1.48
C ALA A 269 -11.41 -18.10 -2.69
N ALA A 270 -10.07 -18.06 -2.62
CA ALA A 270 -9.22 -17.70 -3.76
C ALA A 270 -9.33 -18.71 -4.91
N THR A 271 -9.47 -20.00 -4.58
CA THR A 271 -9.72 -21.06 -5.57
C THR A 271 -11.07 -20.91 -6.25
N ARG A 272 -12.14 -20.58 -5.51
CA ARG A 272 -13.45 -20.22 -6.10
C ARG A 272 -13.33 -18.99 -7.01
N ALA A 273 -12.68 -17.93 -6.53
CA ALA A 273 -12.50 -16.69 -7.27
C ALA A 273 -11.72 -16.86 -8.58
N ARG A 274 -10.65 -17.68 -8.61
CA ARG A 274 -9.93 -18.01 -9.85
C ARG A 274 -10.82 -18.73 -10.86
N ARG A 275 -11.71 -19.63 -10.41
CA ARG A 275 -12.63 -20.39 -11.29
C ARG A 275 -13.80 -19.55 -11.82
N GLN A 276 -14.30 -18.60 -11.03
CA GLN A 276 -15.57 -17.92 -11.30
C GLN A 276 -15.44 -16.47 -11.80
N LEU A 277 -14.35 -15.78 -11.48
CA LEU A 277 -14.17 -14.36 -11.78
C LEU A 277 -13.16 -14.13 -12.90
N ALA A 278 -13.43 -13.12 -13.74
CA ALA A 278 -12.45 -12.56 -14.67
C ALA A 278 -11.51 -11.57 -13.94
N ASP A 279 -10.43 -11.14 -14.60
CA ASP A 279 -9.34 -10.38 -13.97
C ASP A 279 -9.77 -9.07 -13.29
N PRO A 280 -10.67 -8.22 -13.86
CA PRO A 280 -11.15 -7.04 -13.15
C PRO A 280 -11.91 -7.40 -11.87
N GLU A 281 -12.72 -8.46 -11.88
CA GLU A 281 -13.52 -8.90 -10.73
C GLU A 281 -12.63 -9.59 -9.66
N ARG A 282 -11.52 -10.23 -10.04
CA ARG A 282 -10.48 -10.73 -9.11
C ARG A 282 -9.72 -9.62 -8.39
N LEU A 283 -9.80 -8.37 -8.87
CA LEU A 283 -9.22 -7.19 -8.23
C LEU A 283 -10.28 -6.37 -7.49
N PHE A 284 -11.39 -6.05 -8.15
CA PHE A 284 -12.39 -5.09 -7.68
C PHE A 284 -13.71 -5.71 -7.22
N GLY A 285 -13.80 -7.04 -7.18
CA GLY A 285 -14.93 -7.81 -6.69
C GLY A 285 -16.12 -7.86 -7.66
N THR A 286 -17.07 -8.75 -7.37
CA THR A 286 -18.37 -8.75 -8.05
C THR A 286 -19.20 -7.57 -7.58
N ARG A 287 -19.82 -6.85 -8.51
CA ARG A 287 -20.91 -5.93 -8.17
C ARG A 287 -22.14 -6.78 -7.91
N LEU A 288 -22.71 -6.69 -6.71
CA LEU A 288 -24.01 -7.29 -6.40
C LEU A 288 -25.07 -6.62 -7.29
N THR A 289 -25.35 -7.23 -8.44
CA THR A 289 -26.43 -6.80 -9.31
C THR A 289 -27.74 -7.12 -8.60
N LEU A 290 -28.44 -6.09 -8.13
CA LEU A 290 -29.80 -6.23 -7.64
C LEU A 290 -30.64 -6.94 -8.70
N LEU A 291 -31.08 -8.17 -8.40
CA LEU A 291 -32.00 -8.91 -9.24
C LEU A 291 -33.25 -8.05 -9.43
N LYS A 292 -33.45 -7.52 -10.65
CA LYS A 292 -34.71 -6.91 -11.03
C LYS A 292 -35.79 -7.98 -10.88
N ARG A 293 -36.61 -7.84 -9.83
CA ARG A 293 -37.77 -8.68 -9.56
C ARG A 293 -38.68 -8.59 -10.79
N GLN A 294 -38.67 -9.62 -11.64
CA GLN A 294 -39.61 -9.71 -12.74
C GLN A 294 -41.01 -9.80 -12.13
N ALA A 295 -41.82 -8.76 -12.36
CA ALA A 295 -43.21 -8.73 -11.96
C ALA A 295 -44.01 -9.59 -12.95
N THR A 296 -44.01 -10.90 -12.73
CA THR A 296 -44.82 -11.84 -13.50
C THR A 296 -46.26 -11.81 -13.00
N ILE A 297 -47.04 -10.81 -13.45
CA ILE A 297 -48.50 -10.80 -13.33
C ILE A 297 -49.08 -10.28 -14.66
N GLY A 298 -49.42 -11.22 -15.55
CA GLY A 298 -50.58 -11.06 -16.44
C GLY A 298 -51.88 -11.30 -15.66
N PRO A 299 -53.07 -11.16 -16.25
CA PRO A 299 -53.39 -11.53 -17.64
C PRO A 299 -53.31 -10.40 -18.67
#